data_AF-A0A3D4PW88-F1
#
_entry.id   AF-A0A3D4PW88-F1
#
_cell.length_a   1.000
_cell.length_b   1.000
_cell.length_c   1.000
_cell.angle_alpha   90.00
_cell.angle_beta   90.00
_cell.angle_gamma   90.00
#
_symmetry.space_group_name_H-M   'P 1'
#
loop_
_entity.id
_entity.type
_entity.pdbx_description
1 polymer ?
#
loop_
_entity_poly.entity_id
_entity_poly.type
_entity_poly.pdbx_seq_one_letter_code
_entity_poly.pdbx_strand_id
1 'polypeptide(L)'
;MSSFYEIIELLNGDVALARADDEKNEPLVTIRFSQESLAFLGEEKFLVAKAMIEAGMEVAGDIADQQAEVMLDDVLEELSETEKLMLH
;
A
#
# COMPACT_ATOMS: atom_id res chain seq x y z
N MET A 1 -8.78 -4.40 -14.75
CA MET A 1 -7.34 -4.19 -14.97
C MET A 1 -6.72 -4.07 -13.60
N SER A 2 -5.75 -4.93 -13.26
CA SER A 2 -4.94 -4.71 -12.05
C SER A 2 -4.10 -3.45 -12.28
N SER A 3 -4.25 -2.42 -11.45
CA SER A 3 -3.37 -1.25 -11.56
C SER A 3 -1.99 -1.65 -11.08
N PHE A 4 -0.97 -1.41 -11.91
CA PHE A 4 0.42 -1.54 -11.47
C PHE A 4 0.81 -0.29 -10.68
N TYR A 5 1.67 -0.46 -9.69
CA TYR A 5 2.26 0.65 -8.97
C TYR A 5 3.71 0.84 -9.41
N GLU A 6 4.16 2.08 -9.45
CA GLU A 6 5.53 2.43 -9.75
C GLU A 6 6.09 3.43 -8.73
N ILE A 7 7.42 3.36 -8.55
CA ILE A 7 8.15 4.27 -7.67
C ILE A 7 8.89 5.26 -8.56
N ILE A 8 8.56 6.54 -8.42
CA ILE A 8 9.06 7.64 -9.25
C ILE A 8 9.80 8.67 -8.40
N GLU A 9 10.74 9.39 -9.01
CA GLU A 9 11.31 10.59 -8.42
C GLU A 9 10.59 11.83 -8.95
N LEU A 10 10.09 12.66 -8.04
CA LEU A 10 9.40 13.90 -8.36
C LEU A 10 10.41 15.00 -8.74
N LEU A 11 9.93 16.04 -9.42
CA LEU A 11 10.78 17.17 -9.85
C LEU A 11 11.48 17.91 -8.69
N ASN A 12 10.92 17.82 -7.48
CA ASN A 12 11.50 18.40 -6.27
C ASN A 12 12.52 17.47 -5.57
N GLY A 13 12.77 16.28 -6.13
CA GLY A 13 13.69 15.28 -5.60
C GLY A 13 13.13 14.36 -4.52
N ASP A 14 11.83 14.47 -4.18
CA ASP A 14 11.11 13.52 -3.33
C ASP A 14 10.85 12.22 -4.10
N VAL A 15 10.72 11.10 -3.38
CA VAL A 15 10.38 9.80 -3.98
C VAL A 15 8.93 9.47 -3.69
N ALA A 16 8.18 9.03 -4.70
CA ALA A 16 6.75 8.77 -4.58
C ALA A 16 6.34 7.41 -5.13
N LEU A 17 5.30 6.83 -4.55
CA LEU A 17 4.55 5.71 -5.10
C LEU A 17 3.36 6.27 -5.89
N ALA A 18 3.18 5.86 -7.13
CA ALA A 18 2.09 6.29 -8.00
C ALA A 18 1.45 5.10 -8.73
N ARG A 19 0.27 5.31 -9.30
CA ARG A 19 -0.37 4.35 -10.19
C ARG A 19 0.25 4.47 -11.59
N ALA A 20 0.73 3.37 -12.14
CA ALA A 20 1.36 3.37 -13.47
C ALA A 20 0.38 3.64 -14.62
N ASP A 21 -0.92 3.50 -14.38
CA ASP A 21 -1.99 3.81 -15.33
C ASP A 21 -2.57 5.23 -15.18
N ASP A 22 -2.05 6.04 -14.24
CA ASP A 22 -2.43 7.43 -14.10
C ASP A 22 -1.50 8.35 -14.91
N GLU A 23 -2.01 8.95 -15.97
CA GLU A 23 -1.26 9.92 -16.80
C GLU A 23 -0.75 11.13 -16.00
N LYS A 24 -1.36 11.44 -14.86
CA LYS A 24 -0.95 12.54 -13.99
C LYS A 24 0.09 12.12 -12.95
N ASN A 25 0.36 10.81 -12.81
CA ASN A 25 1.23 10.25 -11.79
C ASN A 25 0.93 10.81 -10.39
N GLU A 26 -0.36 10.88 -10.02
CA GLU A 26 -0.76 11.42 -8.72
C GLU A 26 -0.12 10.59 -7.58
N PRO A 27 0.71 11.21 -6.71
CA PRO A 27 1.38 10.48 -5.65
C PRO A 27 0.39 9.90 -4.64
N LEU A 28 0.45 8.59 -4.41
CA LEU A 28 -0.28 7.91 -3.34
C LEU A 28 0.44 8.07 -2.01
N VAL A 29 1.77 8.03 -2.05
CA VAL A 29 2.66 8.21 -0.90
C VAL A 29 3.88 9.00 -1.37
N THR A 30 4.42 9.88 -0.52
CA THR A 30 5.63 10.64 -0.79
C THR A 30 6.60 10.54 0.38
N ILE A 31 7.86 10.22 0.09
CA ILE A 31 8.97 10.21 1.04
C ILE A 31 9.85 11.42 0.74
N ARG A 32 10.01 12.26 1.77
CA ARG A 32 10.92 13.40 1.78
C ARG A 32 12.00 13.19 2.82
N PHE A 33 13.25 13.19 2.37
CA PHE A 33 14.40 13.19 3.27
C PHE A 33 14.72 14.62 3.72
N SER A 34 15.14 14.77 4.98
CA SER A 34 15.70 16.03 5.45
C SER A 34 17.06 16.29 4.78
N GLN A 35 17.52 17.55 4.83
CA GLN A 35 18.86 17.89 4.31
C GLN A 35 19.98 17.10 5.01
N GLU A 36 19.83 16.84 6.30
CA GLU A 36 20.76 16.01 7.08
C GLU A 36 20.80 14.56 6.57
N SER A 37 19.64 13.95 6.35
CA SER A 37 19.57 12.60 5.79
C SER A 37 20.11 12.55 4.36
N LEU A 38 19.86 13.56 3.53
CA LEU A 38 20.41 13.64 2.17
C LEU A 38 21.94 13.76 2.17
N ALA A 39 22.52 14.51 3.10
CA ALA A 39 23.97 14.61 3.24
C ALA A 39 24.62 13.26 3.60
N PHE A 40 23.91 12.40 4.32
CA PHE A 40 24.36 11.05 4.66
C PHE A 40 24.10 10.03 3.54
N LEU A 41 22.92 10.05 2.93
CA LEU A 41 22.48 9.06 1.95
C LEU A 41 23.01 9.32 0.55
N GLY A 42 23.22 10.59 0.17
CA GLY A 42 23.68 10.97 -1.16
C GLY A 42 22.82 10.37 -2.28
N GLU A 43 23.49 9.67 -3.22
CA GLU A 43 22.85 9.02 -4.36
C GLU A 43 22.00 7.79 -3.96
N GLU A 44 22.24 7.23 -2.77
CA GLU A 44 21.55 6.03 -2.28
C GLU A 44 20.13 6.33 -1.74
N LYS A 45 19.72 7.60 -1.69
CA LYS A 45 18.39 8.01 -1.17
C LYS A 45 17.24 7.25 -1.87
N PHE A 46 17.40 6.97 -3.17
CA PHE A 46 16.35 6.33 -3.97
C PHE A 46 16.22 4.85 -3.60
N LEU A 47 17.33 4.14 -3.39
CA LEU A 47 17.31 2.74 -2.95
C LEU A 47 16.70 2.61 -1.55
N VAL A 48 17.02 3.53 -0.65
CA VAL A 48 16.43 3.55 0.70
C VAL A 48 14.92 3.81 0.65
N ALA A 49 14.48 4.82 -0.10
CA ALA A 49 13.05 5.08 -0.27
C ALA A 49 12.31 3.90 -0.91
N LYS A 50 12.92 3.27 -1.92
CA LYS A 50 12.37 2.08 -2.56
C LYS A 50 12.15 0.95 -1.54
N ALA A 51 13.16 0.63 -0.75
CA ALA A 51 13.06 -0.42 0.28
C ALA A 51 11.98 -0.10 1.33
N MET A 52 11.85 1.17 1.75
CA MET A 52 10.80 1.62 2.66
C MET A 52 9.39 1.43 2.07
N ILE A 53 9.22 1.77 0.79
CA ILE A 53 7.94 1.61 0.09
C ILE A 53 7.59 0.13 -0.08
N GLU A 54 8.55 -0.70 -0.50
CA GLU A 54 8.35 -2.15 -0.66
C GLU A 54 7.91 -2.79 0.66
N ALA A 55 8.59 -2.49 1.76
CA ALA A 55 8.20 -2.96 3.09
C ALA A 55 6.81 -2.47 3.51
N GLY A 56 6.48 -1.20 3.22
CA GLY A 56 5.14 -0.66 3.48
C GLY A 56 4.04 -1.34 2.67
N MET A 57 4.33 -1.71 1.42
CA MET A 57 3.39 -2.43 0.55
C MET A 57 3.13 -3.86 1.03
N GLU A 58 4.16 -4.57 1.51
CA GLU A 58 4.03 -5.89 2.11
C GLU A 58 3.08 -5.85 3.31
N VAL A 59 3.32 -4.93 4.25
CA VAL A 59 2.45 -4.74 5.43
C VAL A 59 1.02 -4.34 5.03
N ALA A 60 0.87 -3.48 4.02
CA ALA A 60 -0.46 -3.11 3.53
C ALA A 60 -1.21 -4.29 2.92
N GLY A 61 -0.50 -5.20 2.24
CA GLY A 61 -1.04 -6.46 1.73
C GLY A 61 -1.53 -7.37 2.87
N ASP A 62 -0.69 -7.60 3.88
CA ASP A 62 -1.04 -8.42 5.04
C ASP A 62 -2.28 -7.89 5.77
N ILE A 63 -2.39 -6.56 5.94
CA ILE A 63 -3.56 -5.92 6.56
C ILE A 63 -4.81 -6.14 5.70
N ALA A 64 -4.71 -6.02 4.38
CA ALA A 64 -5.83 -6.22 3.47
C ALA A 64 -6.32 -7.67 3.49
N ASP A 65 -5.40 -8.63 3.51
CA ASP A 65 -5.72 -10.06 3.58
C ASP A 65 -6.40 -10.40 4.92
N GLN A 66 -5.88 -9.90 6.04
CA GLN A 66 -6.51 -10.06 7.36
C GLN A 66 -7.92 -9.46 7.42
N GLN A 67 -8.13 -8.28 6.83
CA GLN A 67 -9.46 -7.67 6.76
C GLN A 67 -10.42 -8.50 5.91
N ALA A 68 -9.96 -9.06 4.80
CA ALA A 68 -10.77 -9.93 3.96
C ALA A 68 -11.17 -11.24 4.68
N GLU A 69 -10.25 -11.84 5.45
CA GLU A 69 -10.53 -13.02 6.29
C GLU A 69 -11.60 -12.72 7.34
N VAL A 70 -11.47 -11.61 8.08
CA VAL A 70 -12.46 -11.21 9.09
C VAL A 70 -13.84 -10.99 8.46
N MET A 71 -13.90 -10.30 7.31
CA MET A 71 -15.16 -10.10 6.60
C MET A 71 -15.80 -11.41 6.12
N LEU A 72 -14.99 -12.39 5.71
CA LEU A 72 -15.48 -13.71 5.32
C LEU A 72 -16.07 -14.46 6.50
N ASP A 73 -15.39 -14.45 7.65
CA ASP A 73 -15.87 -15.09 8.88
C ASP A 73 -17.20 -14.47 9.35
N ASP A 74 -17.31 -13.14 9.37
CA ASP A 74 -18.54 -12.43 9.74
C ASP A 74 -19.72 -12.85 8.83
N VAL A 75 -19.49 -12.94 7.51
CA VAL A 75 -20.52 -13.37 6.55
C VAL A 75 -20.93 -14.84 6.77
N LEU A 76 -19.97 -15.72 7.07
CA LEU A 76 -20.26 -17.13 7.35
C LEU A 76 -21.09 -17.31 8.63
N GLU A 77 -20.79 -16.54 9.67
CA GLU A 77 -21.57 -16.53 10.91
C GLU A 77 -23.03 -16.09 10.64
N GLU A 78 -23.24 -14.99 9.92
CA GLU A 78 -24.58 -14.49 9.57
C GLU A 78 -25.41 -15.51 8.77
N LEU A 79 -24.78 -16.19 7.80
CA LEU A 79 -25.45 -17.23 7.01
C LEU A 79 -25.89 -18.40 7.91
N SER A 80 -25.02 -18.83 8.83
CA SER A 80 -25.32 -19.93 9.75
C SER A 80 -26.50 -19.61 10.69
N GLU A 81 -26.59 -18.37 11.19
CA GLU A 81 -27.71 -17.93 12.03
C GLU A 81 -29.01 -17.81 11.23
N THR A 82 -28.92 -17.36 9.98
CA THR A 82 -30.07 -17.29 9.07
C THR A 82 -30.63 -18.69 8.76
N GLU A 83 -29.76 -19.67 8.49
CA GLU A 83 -30.16 -21.06 8.26
C GLU A 83 -30.86 -21.66 9.48
N LYS A 84 -30.33 -21.44 10.69
CA LYS A 84 -30.96 -21.89 11.94
C LYS A 84 -32.36 -21.29 12.14
N LEU A 85 -32.56 -20.04 11.74
CA LEU A 85 -33.85 -19.35 11.86
C LEU A 85 -34.91 -19.90 10.89
N MET A 86 -34.50 -20.39 9.71
CA MET A 86 -35.42 -20.98 8.72
C MET A 86 -35.85 -22.42 9.02
N LEU A 87 -35.11 -23.11 9.90
CA LEU A 87 -35.35 -24.50 10.30
C LEU A 87 -36.26 -24.64 11.54
N HIS A 88 -36.70 -23.53 12.14
CA HIS A 88 -37.66 -23.47 13.24
C HIS A 88 -38.98 -22.81 12.79
#